data_AF-A0A924NPS7-F1
#
_entry.id   AF-A0A924NPS7-F1
#
_cell.length_a   1.000
_cell.length_b   1.000
_cell.length_c   1.000
_cell.angle_alpha   90.00
_cell.angle_beta   90.00
_cell.angle_gamma   90.00
#
_symmetry.space_group_name_H-M   'P 1'
#
loop_
_entity.id
_entity.type
_entity.pdbx_description
1 polymer ?
#
loop_
_entity_poly.entity_id
_entity_poly.type
_entity_poly.pdbx_seq_one_letter_code
_entity_poly.pdbx_strand_id
1 'polypeptide(L)'
;AAVARVLGAVPQGVAAETLVNPSTRFVLSGVIAGRGRSGAALIAVDGKPPKPYRVGSVVDGSLLLQSVGPRRAELANSLDGPAAFALELPVRK
;
A
#
# COMPACT_ATOMS: atom_id res chain seq x y z
N ALA A 1 -1.07 37.58 19.54
CA ALA A 1 -0.13 36.53 20.00
C ALA A 1 0.00 35.49 18.89
N ALA A 2 1.17 35.42 18.27
CA ALA A 2 1.48 34.52 17.17
C ALA A 2 2.42 33.43 17.67
N VAL A 3 1.89 32.24 17.95
CA VAL A 3 2.68 31.06 18.27
C VAL A 3 2.00 29.83 17.64
N ALA A 4 2.38 29.54 16.40
CA ALA A 4 2.06 28.27 15.72
C ALA A 4 3.25 27.89 14.82
N ARG A 5 4.44 27.73 15.41
CA ARG A 5 5.67 27.36 14.71
C ARG A 5 6.64 26.54 15.57
N VAL A 6 6.18 25.49 16.26
CA VAL A 6 7.12 24.61 17.01
C VAL A 6 6.89 23.10 16.88
N LEU A 7 5.81 22.58 16.29
CA LEU A 7 5.68 21.12 16.16
C LEU A 7 5.87 20.65 14.73
N GLY A 8 7.08 20.18 14.43
CA GLY A 8 7.36 19.37 13.27
C GLY A 8 6.49 18.11 13.28
N ALA A 9 5.48 18.09 12.42
CA ALA A 9 4.84 16.87 11.98
C ALA A 9 5.39 16.57 10.57
N VAL A 10 6.46 15.79 10.54
CA VAL A 10 6.84 15.03 9.35
C VAL A 10 5.59 14.22 8.96
N PRO A 11 5.17 14.17 7.69
CA PRO A 11 4.06 13.31 7.29
C PRO A 11 4.57 11.86 7.31
N GLN A 12 4.70 11.28 8.51
CA GLN A 12 4.98 9.88 8.67
C GLN A 12 3.63 9.19 8.75
N GLY A 13 3.32 8.50 7.65
CA GLY A 13 2.05 7.83 7.39
C GLY A 13 1.47 7.20 8.65
N VAL A 14 0.35 7.78 9.09
CA VAL A 14 -0.55 7.14 10.05
C VAL A 14 -1.25 6.01 9.29
N ALA A 15 -0.60 4.87 9.22
CA ALA A 15 -1.23 3.61 8.83
C ALA A 15 -0.81 2.57 9.87
N ALA A 16 -1.31 2.78 11.07
CA ALA A 16 -1.36 1.80 12.14
C ALA A 16 -2.82 1.73 12.61
N GLU A 17 -3.69 1.22 11.74
CA GLU A 17 -4.97 0.68 12.16
C GLU A 17 -4.92 -0.82 11.90
N THR A 18 -4.51 -1.53 12.95
CA THR A 18 -4.76 -2.97 13.16
C THR A 18 -6.27 -3.20 13.21
N LEU A 19 -6.93 -3.12 12.05
CA LEU A 19 -8.26 -3.62 11.82
C LEU A 19 -8.12 -5.06 11.36
N VAL A 20 -8.46 -6.01 12.25
CA VAL A 20 -8.72 -7.45 12.03
C VAL A 20 -8.66 -7.80 10.54
N ASN A 21 -7.47 -8.20 10.08
CA ASN A 21 -7.08 -8.05 8.69
C ASN A 21 -7.76 -9.07 7.76
N PRO A 22 -8.59 -8.64 6.78
CA PRO A 22 -8.86 -9.45 5.60
C PRO A 22 -7.58 -9.70 4.77
N SER A 23 -6.47 -9.02 5.09
CA SER A 23 -5.16 -9.09 4.42
C SER A 23 -4.45 -10.43 4.48
N THR A 24 -4.88 -11.43 5.27
CA THR A 24 -4.20 -12.76 5.33
C THR A 24 -4.14 -13.45 3.97
N ARG A 25 -5.07 -13.15 3.08
CA ARG A 25 -5.12 -13.71 1.73
C ARG A 25 -4.27 -12.95 0.72
N PHE A 26 -3.85 -11.73 1.03
CA PHE A 26 -3.00 -10.92 0.16
C PHE A 26 -1.57 -10.92 0.70
N VAL A 27 -0.61 -11.36 -0.11
CA VAL A 27 0.81 -11.37 0.28
C VAL A 27 1.62 -10.53 -0.69
N LEU A 28 2.29 -9.50 -0.18
CA LEU A 28 3.22 -8.70 -0.97
C LEU A 28 4.53 -9.46 -1.12
N SER A 29 4.73 -10.09 -2.28
CA SER A 29 5.94 -10.87 -2.56
C SER A 29 7.12 -10.00 -2.98
N GLY A 30 6.86 -8.79 -3.48
CA GLY A 30 7.90 -7.89 -3.97
C GLY A 30 7.32 -6.57 -4.43
N VAL A 31 8.19 -5.57 -4.56
CA VAL A 31 7.85 -4.26 -5.09
C VAL A 31 8.94 -3.78 -6.04
N ILE A 32 8.52 -3.08 -7.07
CA ILE A 32 9.36 -2.41 -8.05
C ILE A 32 9.02 -0.94 -7.91
N ALA A 33 9.88 -0.21 -7.20
CA ALA A 33 9.75 1.23 -7.07
C ALA A 33 10.05 1.89 -8.43
N GLY A 34 9.04 2.48 -9.05
CA GLY A 34 9.20 3.39 -10.18
C GLY A 34 9.09 4.83 -9.70
N ARG A 35 9.63 5.80 -10.45
CA ARG A 35 9.40 7.22 -10.13
C ARG A 35 7.91 7.56 -10.30
N GLY A 36 7.30 8.13 -9.27
CA GLY A 36 5.89 8.53 -9.28
C GLY A 36 4.93 7.35 -9.43
N ARG A 37 3.99 7.43 -10.38
CA ARG A 37 2.99 6.37 -10.66
C ARG A 37 3.54 5.19 -11.50
N SER A 38 4.84 5.11 -11.72
CA SER A 38 5.44 3.99 -12.48
C SER A 38 5.79 2.76 -11.63
N GLY A 39 5.37 2.73 -10.36
CA GLY A 39 5.61 1.60 -9.47
C GLY A 39 4.78 0.37 -9.82
N ALA A 40 5.32 -0.81 -9.50
CA ALA A 40 4.61 -2.08 -9.59
C ALA A 40 4.81 -2.90 -8.31
N ALA A 41 3.80 -3.66 -7.92
CA ALA A 41 3.82 -4.57 -6.79
C ALA A 41 3.53 -6.00 -7.24
N LEU A 42 4.26 -6.96 -6.71
CA LEU A 42 4.00 -8.39 -6.86
C LEU A 42 3.11 -8.83 -5.70
N ILE A 43 1.85 -9.11 -5.99
CA ILE A 43 0.85 -9.46 -4.98
C ILE A 43 0.32 -10.86 -5.27
N ALA A 44 0.42 -11.75 -4.30
CA ALA A 44 -0.25 -13.04 -4.29
C ALA A 44 -1.62 -12.89 -3.62
N VAL A 45 -2.65 -13.51 -4.20
CA VAL A 45 -4.04 -13.43 -3.74
C VAL A 45 -4.56 -14.85 -3.47
N ASP A 46 -5.08 -15.10 -2.28
CA ASP A 46 -5.64 -16.40 -1.85
C ASP A 46 -4.68 -17.59 -2.06
N GLY A 47 -3.38 -17.38 -1.89
CA GLY A 47 -2.37 -18.41 -2.11
C GLY A 47 -2.07 -18.72 -3.59
N LYS A 48 -2.67 -17.97 -4.54
CA LYS A 48 -2.30 -18.02 -5.96
C LYS A 48 -0.91 -17.42 -6.18
N PRO A 49 -0.21 -17.80 -7.25
CA PRO A 49 1.11 -17.25 -7.57
C PRO A 49 1.08 -15.71 -7.64
N PRO A 50 2.13 -15.03 -7.13
CA PRO A 50 2.19 -13.58 -7.12
C PRO A 50 2.17 -13.01 -8.53
N LYS A 51 1.27 -12.05 -8.78
CA LYS A 51 1.12 -11.36 -10.07
C LYS A 51 1.63 -9.92 -9.99
N PRO A 52 2.22 -9.39 -11.07
CA PRO A 52 2.64 -7.99 -11.13
C PRO A 52 1.46 -7.07 -11.42
N TYR A 53 1.23 -6.11 -10.52
CA TYR A 53 0.23 -5.06 -10.65
C TYR A 53 0.91 -3.69 -10.67
N ARG A 54 0.53 -2.82 -11.58
CA ARG A 54 1.04 -1.43 -11.63
C ARG A 54 0.12 -0.50 -10.84
N VAL A 55 0.62 0.68 -10.47
CA VAL A 55 -0.23 1.73 -9.90
C VAL A 55 -1.41 2.03 -10.84
N GLY A 56 -2.62 2.04 -10.30
CA GLY A 56 -3.89 2.18 -11.01
C GLY A 56 -4.48 0.88 -11.54
N SER A 57 -3.75 -0.25 -11.43
CA SER A 57 -4.29 -1.56 -11.82
C SER A 57 -5.16 -2.14 -10.71
N VAL A 58 -6.26 -2.76 -11.11
CA VAL A 58 -7.11 -3.55 -10.21
C VAL A 58 -6.37 -4.82 -9.81
N VAL A 59 -6.22 -5.03 -8.51
CA VAL A 59 -5.56 -6.18 -7.90
C VAL A 59 -6.56 -7.30 -7.65
N ASP A 60 -7.69 -6.96 -7.03
CA ASP A 60 -8.77 -7.91 -6.71
C ASP A 60 -10.12 -7.19 -6.60
N GLY A 61 -11.15 -7.70 -7.26
CA GLY A 61 -12.48 -7.10 -7.25
C GLY A 61 -12.51 -5.64 -7.72
N SER A 62 -12.86 -4.71 -6.83
CA SER A 62 -12.89 -3.26 -7.06
C SER A 62 -11.64 -2.53 -6.52
N LEU A 63 -10.66 -3.30 -6.06
CA LEU A 63 -9.53 -2.78 -5.33
C LEU A 63 -8.33 -2.60 -6.26
N LEU A 64 -7.75 -1.42 -6.25
CA LEU A 64 -6.65 -1.04 -7.12
C LEU A 64 -5.40 -0.63 -6.34
N LEU A 65 -4.25 -0.77 -6.98
CA LEU A 65 -2.97 -0.33 -6.42
C LEU A 65 -2.88 1.19 -6.50
N GLN A 66 -3.01 1.87 -5.36
CA GLN A 66 -2.96 3.33 -5.29
C GLN A 66 -1.52 3.84 -5.28
N SER A 67 -0.69 3.27 -4.42
CA SER A 67 0.70 3.70 -4.24
C SER A 67 1.61 2.51 -3.94
N VAL A 68 2.89 2.63 -4.30
CA VAL A 68 3.90 1.60 -4.05
C VAL A 68 5.09 2.26 -3.37
N GLY A 69 5.40 1.81 -2.16
CA GLY A 69 6.59 2.16 -1.41
C GLY A 69 7.69 1.10 -1.53
N PRO A 70 8.84 1.33 -0.88
CA PRO A 70 10.02 0.45 -0.99
C PRO A 70 9.81 -0.96 -0.44
N ARG A 71 8.85 -1.16 0.48
CA ARG A 71 8.45 -2.48 1.02
C ARG A 71 6.97 -2.58 1.39
N ARG A 72 6.15 -1.65 0.90
CA ARG A 72 4.73 -1.52 1.22
C ARG A 72 3.96 -1.18 -0.05
N ALA A 73 2.74 -1.66 -0.18
CA ALA A 73 1.83 -1.39 -1.30
C ALA A 73 0.48 -0.94 -0.74
N GLU A 74 0.02 0.24 -1.12
CA GLU A 74 -1.28 0.75 -0.68
C GLU A 74 -2.33 0.47 -1.74
N LEU A 75 -3.43 -0.11 -1.28
CA LEU A 75 -4.57 -0.44 -2.10
C LEU A 75 -5.76 0.42 -1.68
N ALA A 76 -6.53 0.84 -2.68
CA ALA A 76 -7.71 1.68 -2.49
C ALA A 76 -8.78 1.27 -3.49
N ASN A 77 -10.02 1.72 -3.27
CA ASN A 77 -11.10 1.51 -4.22
C ASN A 77 -11.03 2.52 -5.40
N SER A 78 -10.27 3.61 -5.22
CA SER A 78 -10.07 4.68 -6.20
C SER A 78 -8.66 5.27 -6.07
N LEU A 79 -8.07 5.70 -7.19
CA LEU A 79 -6.73 6.31 -7.21
C LEU A 79 -6.66 7.64 -6.44
N ASP A 80 -7.76 8.38 -6.40
CA ASP A 80 -7.86 9.69 -5.73
C ASP A 80 -8.64 9.60 -4.40
N GLY A 81 -8.96 8.39 -3.94
CA GLY A 81 -9.67 8.14 -2.69
C GLY A 81 -8.73 7.89 -1.51
N PRO A 82 -9.25 7.79 -0.28
CA PRO A 82 -8.47 7.33 0.86
C PRO A 82 -7.97 5.89 0.63
N ALA A 83 -6.74 5.60 1.09
CA ALA A 83 -6.21 4.25 1.04
C ALA A 83 -7.11 3.31 1.87
N ALA A 84 -7.59 2.24 1.25
CA ALA A 84 -8.44 1.27 1.93
C ALA A 84 -7.60 0.37 2.84
N PHE A 85 -6.43 -0.08 2.36
CA PHE A 85 -5.50 -0.85 3.16
C PHE A 85 -4.08 -0.85 2.59
N ALA A 86 -3.10 -1.01 3.48
CA ALA A 86 -1.70 -1.17 3.13
C ALA A 86 -1.26 -2.64 3.31
N LEU A 87 -0.60 -3.19 2.30
CA LEU A 87 0.15 -4.43 2.41
C LEU A 87 1.61 -4.14 2.68
N GLU A 88 2.21 -4.94 3.55
CA GLU A 88 3.64 -4.92 3.80
C GLU A 88 4.29 -6.22 3.37
N LEU A 89 5.56 -6.14 2.96
CA LEU A 89 6.35 -7.34 2.67
C LEU A 89 6.52 -8.15 3.96
N PRO A 90 6.15 -9.44 3.98
CA PRO A 90 6.33 -10.29 5.14
C PRO A 90 7.83 -10.40 5.45
N VAL A 91 8.20 -10.07 6.68
CA VAL A 91 9.53 -10.37 7.22
C VAL A 91 9.62 -11.88 7.43
N ARG A 92 10.18 -12.58 6.46
CA ARG A 92 10.58 -13.98 6.63
C ARG A 92 11.53 -14.06 7.84
N LYS A 93 11.13 -14.78 8.89
CA LYS A 93 12.02 -15.25 9.96
C LYS A 93 12.80 -16.47 9.48
#